data_AF-A0A833UPQ7-F1
#
_entry.id   AF-A0A833UPQ7-F1
#
_cell.length_a   1.000
_cell.length_b   1.000
_cell.length_c   1.000
_cell.angle_alpha   90.00
_cell.angle_beta   90.00
_cell.angle_gamma   90.00
#
_symmetry.space_group_name_H-M   'P 1'
#
loop_
_entity.id
_entity.type
_entity.pdbx_description
1 polymer ?
#
loop_
_entity_poly.entity_id
_entity_poly.type
_entity_poly.pdbx_seq_one_letter_code
_entity_poly.pdbx_strand_id
1 'polypeptide(L)'
;MWVSHAQFFECVLNSWKVDVVGGSSLNVLMNKLKRLRIALREWNKHVFGRTEFHIAELEARIRGLEASLQSEYIKDVEDDLVVSQLELSVWLEREEKRLAQQAKQGWIQKGEATSTFFRAVSRRNHKVVKEMKLADGTILSSPEQIHDGAISYFSQFLEVGSCCEEPNLGGLVIPTISQGDNEFLARIPSSQEVYEALCSIPEDSSPGPDGFGSGFYRSCWHIVGNEVVDAVSEFFR
;
A
#
# COMPACT_ATOMS: atom_id res chain seq x y z
N MET A 1 -2.03 -0.53 11.76
CA MET A 1 -2.51 0.68 12.47
C MET A 1 -4.02 0.89 12.30
N TRP A 2 -4.54 0.97 11.06
CA TRP A 2 -5.96 1.27 10.86
C TRP A 2 -6.90 0.15 11.32
N VAL A 3 -6.61 -1.10 10.97
CA VAL A 3 -7.44 -2.28 11.28
C VAL A 3 -7.70 -2.47 12.79
N SER A 4 -6.77 -2.03 13.64
CA SER A 4 -6.93 -2.12 15.11
C SER A 4 -7.84 -1.04 15.71
N HIS A 5 -8.27 -0.03 14.94
CA HIS A 5 -9.13 1.03 15.44
C HIS A 5 -10.61 0.66 15.25
N ALA A 6 -11.42 0.80 16.30
CA ALA A 6 -12.82 0.35 16.32
C ALA A 6 -13.66 0.91 15.15
N GLN A 7 -13.48 2.18 14.81
CA GLN A 7 -14.23 2.85 13.74
C GLN A 7 -13.73 2.57 12.31
N PHE A 8 -12.64 1.82 12.14
CA PHE A 8 -12.05 1.62 10.82
C PHE A 8 -13.00 0.88 9.86
N PHE A 9 -13.54 -0.26 10.29
CA PHE A 9 -14.44 -1.05 9.46
C PHE A 9 -15.75 -0.30 9.15
N GLU A 10 -16.24 0.49 10.08
CA GLU A 10 -17.40 1.36 9.86
C GLU A 10 -17.12 2.41 8.77
N CYS A 11 -15.94 3.05 8.80
CA CYS A 11 -15.52 4.00 7.77
C CYS A 11 -15.46 3.33 6.38
N VAL A 12 -14.87 2.14 6.30
CA VAL A 12 -14.80 1.37 5.05
C VAL A 12 -16.20 1.03 4.56
N LEU A 13 -17.05 0.46 5.42
CA LEU A 13 -18.41 0.04 5.09
C LEU A 13 -19.27 1.22 4.60
N ASN A 14 -19.21 2.36 5.29
CA ASN A 14 -19.99 3.55 4.92
C ASN A 14 -19.56 4.10 3.56
N SER A 15 -18.27 4.09 3.24
CA SER A 15 -17.78 4.47 1.91
C SER A 15 -18.14 3.44 0.83
N TRP A 16 -18.24 2.15 1.18
CA TRP A 16 -18.47 1.05 0.24
C TRP A 16 -19.93 0.88 -0.18
N LYS A 17 -20.87 1.22 0.71
CA LYS A 17 -22.33 1.19 0.48
C LYS A 17 -22.82 2.09 -0.66
N VAL A 18 -22.03 3.11 -1.03
CA VAL A 18 -22.42 4.01 -2.12
C VAL A 18 -22.24 3.30 -3.46
N ASP A 19 -23.35 3.04 -4.14
CA ASP A 19 -23.36 2.39 -5.44
C ASP A 19 -22.68 3.26 -6.51
N VAL A 20 -22.04 2.58 -7.46
CA VAL A 20 -21.47 3.19 -8.66
C VAL A 20 -22.25 2.61 -9.83
N VAL A 21 -22.97 3.48 -10.54
CA VAL A 21 -23.86 3.05 -11.64
C VAL A 21 -23.09 3.10 -12.97
N GLY A 22 -23.07 1.96 -13.66
CA GLY A 22 -22.52 1.82 -15.01
C GLY A 22 -21.02 1.51 -15.08
N GLY A 23 -20.60 0.96 -16.23
CA GLY A 23 -19.24 0.50 -16.48
C GLY A 23 -19.02 -0.99 -16.22
N SER A 24 -17.79 -1.47 -16.48
CA SER A 24 -17.34 -2.82 -16.11
C SER A 24 -17.24 -2.98 -14.58
N SER A 25 -17.29 -4.21 -14.08
CA SER A 25 -17.06 -4.55 -12.67
C SER A 25 -15.72 -3.99 -12.18
N LEU A 26 -14.69 -3.99 -13.03
CA LEU A 26 -13.39 -3.36 -12.72
C LEU A 26 -13.50 -1.84 -12.54
N ASN A 27 -14.32 -1.15 -13.35
CA ASN A 27 -14.56 0.28 -13.17
C ASN A 27 -15.33 0.59 -11.88
N VAL A 28 -16.32 -0.25 -11.54
CA VAL A 28 -17.06 -0.14 -10.28
C VAL A 28 -16.10 -0.27 -9.09
N LEU A 29 -15.30 -1.34 -9.05
CA LEU A 29 -14.30 -1.57 -8.02
C LEU A 29 -13.33 -0.39 -7.89
N MET A 30 -12.74 0.06 -9.00
CA MET A 30 -11.76 1.16 -9.00
C MET A 30 -12.36 2.47 -8.47
N ASN A 31 -13.61 2.79 -8.84
CA ASN A 31 -14.28 3.99 -8.34
C ASN A 31 -14.60 3.92 -6.85
N LYS A 32 -15.02 2.74 -6.35
CA LYS A 32 -15.21 2.52 -4.91
C LYS A 32 -13.90 2.67 -4.14
N LEU A 33 -12.79 2.10 -4.65
CA LEU A 33 -11.45 2.24 -4.06
C LEU A 33 -10.95 3.69 -4.04
N LYS A 34 -11.12 4.43 -5.15
CA LYS A 34 -10.77 5.87 -5.21
C LYS A 34 -11.50 6.69 -4.16
N ARG A 35 -12.81 6.47 -4.01
CA ARG A 35 -13.62 7.16 -3.00
C ARG A 35 -13.18 6.76 -1.58
N LEU A 36 -12.97 5.47 -1.35
CA LEU A 36 -12.51 4.95 -0.06
C LEU A 36 -11.16 5.57 0.34
N ARG A 37 -10.22 5.71 -0.61
CA ARG A 37 -8.94 6.36 -0.37
C ARG A 37 -9.09 7.80 0.13
N ILE A 38 -10.03 8.56 -0.42
CA ILE A 38 -10.31 9.93 0.03
C ILE A 38 -10.91 9.92 1.45
N ALA A 39 -11.90 9.06 1.69
CA ALA A 39 -12.54 8.92 3.01
C ALA A 39 -11.53 8.51 4.10
N LEU A 40 -10.69 7.52 3.84
CA LEU A 40 -9.65 7.06 4.76
C LEU A 40 -8.58 8.12 5.00
N ARG A 41 -8.24 8.93 3.99
CA ARG A 41 -7.30 10.04 4.17
C ARG A 41 -7.84 11.07 5.16
N GLU A 42 -9.11 11.44 5.04
CA GLU A 42 -9.74 12.40 5.93
C GLU A 42 -9.95 11.81 7.33
N TRP A 43 -10.39 10.56 7.40
CA TRP A 43 -10.54 9.83 8.66
C TRP A 43 -9.19 9.71 9.40
N ASN A 44 -8.12 9.34 8.70
CA ASN A 44 -6.78 9.24 9.29
C ASN A 44 -6.30 10.58 9.85
N LYS A 45 -6.59 11.69 9.16
CA LYS A 45 -6.26 13.04 9.63
C LYS A 45 -7.01 13.41 10.92
N HIS A 46 -8.27 13.01 11.05
CA HIS A 46 -9.06 13.30 12.24
C HIS A 46 -8.75 12.39 13.43
N VAL A 47 -8.52 11.09 13.18
CA VAL A 47 -8.34 10.09 14.24
C VAL A 47 -6.89 10.03 14.74
N PHE A 48 -5.92 10.02 13.82
CA PHE A 48 -4.51 9.86 14.18
C PHE A 48 -3.71 11.16 14.03
N GLY A 49 -4.17 12.07 13.16
CA GLY A 49 -3.53 13.36 12.94
C GLY A 49 -2.03 13.23 12.64
N ARG A 50 -1.23 14.06 13.31
CA ARG A 50 0.23 13.94 13.31
C ARG A 50 0.64 13.15 14.55
N THR A 51 0.88 11.85 14.38
CA THR A 51 1.35 10.95 15.45
C THR A 51 2.57 11.51 16.20
N GLU A 52 3.51 12.12 15.47
CA GLU A 52 4.69 12.80 16.03
C GLU A 52 4.33 13.88 17.07
N PHE A 53 3.22 14.60 16.88
CA PHE A 53 2.79 15.65 17.80
C PHE A 53 2.17 15.07 19.08
N HIS A 54 1.33 14.05 18.95
CA HIS A 54 0.74 13.36 20.11
C HIS A 54 1.81 12.70 20.99
N ILE A 55 2.82 12.10 20.36
CA ILE A 55 3.98 11.53 21.09
C ILE A 55 4.71 12.64 21.87
N ALA A 56 5.03 13.76 21.22
CA ALA A 56 5.74 14.87 21.88
C ALA A 56 4.93 15.51 23.02
N GLU A 57 3.61 15.62 22.87
CA GLU A 57 2.69 16.12 23.89
C GLU A 57 2.66 15.19 25.11
N LEU A 58 2.54 13.87 24.89
CA LEU A 58 2.57 12.87 25.96
C LEU A 58 3.92 12.84 26.68
N GLU A 59 5.03 12.92 25.95
CA GLU A 59 6.37 13.04 26.55
C GLU A 59 6.52 14.31 27.40
N ALA A 60 5.97 15.44 26.95
CA ALA A 60 5.97 16.68 27.73
C ALA A 60 5.11 16.57 29.00
N ARG A 61 3.92 15.94 28.89
CA ARG A 61 3.03 15.68 30.04
C ARG A 61 3.70 14.78 31.07
N ILE A 62 4.28 13.65 30.64
CA ILE A 62 5.01 12.71 31.51
C ILE A 62 6.13 13.42 32.26
N ARG A 63 6.96 14.23 31.58
CA ARG A 63 8.01 15.01 32.24
C ARG A 63 7.46 15.96 33.31
N GLY A 64 6.31 16.59 33.04
CA GLY A 64 5.64 17.46 34.02
C GLY A 64 5.11 16.71 35.24
N LEU A 65 4.51 15.53 35.03
CA LEU A 65 4.02 14.67 36.10
C LEU A 65 5.18 14.12 36.96
N GLU A 66 6.26 13.66 36.32
CA GLU A 66 7.47 13.19 37.01
C GLU A 66 8.11 14.30 37.86
N ALA A 67 8.23 15.52 37.30
CA ALA A 67 8.75 16.67 38.05
C ALA A 67 7.87 17.04 39.25
N SER A 68 6.54 16.91 39.11
CA SER A 68 5.60 17.16 40.21
C SER A 68 5.77 16.12 41.33
N LEU A 69 5.87 14.84 40.98
CA LEU A 69 6.10 13.74 41.94
C LEU A 69 7.45 13.81 42.65
N GLN A 70 8.48 14.35 41.98
CA GLN A 70 9.78 14.61 42.61
C GLN A 70 9.70 15.71 43.67
N SER A 71 8.81 16.69 43.49
CA SER A 71 8.60 17.77 44.46
C SER A 71 7.72 17.35 45.63
N GLU A 72 6.62 16.65 45.36
CA GLU A 72 5.68 16.14 46.36
C GLU A 72 5.00 14.88 45.85
N TYR A 73 4.94 13.83 46.67
CA TYR A 73 4.25 12.60 46.31
C TYR A 73 2.73 12.80 46.42
N ILE A 74 2.03 12.64 45.29
CA ILE A 74 0.58 12.72 45.18
C ILE A 74 0.10 11.50 44.38
N LYS A 75 -0.72 10.65 45.01
CA LYS A 75 -1.18 9.39 44.41
C LYS A 75 -1.93 9.60 43.08
N ASP A 76 -2.81 10.59 43.00
CA ASP A 76 -3.57 10.88 41.78
C ASP A 76 -2.66 11.26 40.60
N VAL A 77 -1.51 11.89 40.88
CA VAL A 77 -0.50 12.26 39.88
C VAL A 77 0.28 11.02 39.42
N GLU A 78 0.55 10.07 40.32
CA GLU A 78 1.14 8.77 39.98
C GLU A 78 0.20 7.94 39.09
N ASP A 79 -1.09 7.90 39.41
CA ASP A 79 -2.10 7.21 38.59
C ASP A 79 -2.19 7.83 37.18
N ASP A 80 -2.19 9.17 37.08
CA ASP A 80 -2.17 9.88 35.78
C ASP A 80 -0.86 9.66 35.00
N LEU A 81 0.28 9.54 35.69
CA LEU A 81 1.56 9.20 35.08
C LEU A 81 1.52 7.82 34.43
N VAL A 82 1.00 6.82 35.14
CA VAL A 82 0.87 5.44 34.63
C VAL A 82 -0.05 5.41 33.40
N VAL A 83 -1.18 6.10 33.45
CA VAL A 83 -2.10 6.21 32.30
C VAL A 83 -1.42 6.87 31.10
N SER A 84 -0.71 7.99 31.33
CA SER A 84 0.00 8.71 30.27
C SER A 84 1.13 7.89 29.65
N GLN A 85 1.86 7.10 30.45
CA GLN A 85 2.91 6.18 29.97
C GLN A 85 2.34 5.03 29.14
N LEU A 86 1.21 4.45 29.56
CA LEU A 86 0.51 3.43 28.78
C LEU A 86 0.04 4.01 27.44
N GLU A 87 -0.55 5.21 27.45
CA GLU A 87 -0.99 5.87 26.22
C GLU A 87 0.21 6.15 25.28
N LEU A 88 1.33 6.64 25.81
CA LEU A 88 2.55 6.85 25.03
C LEU A 88 3.05 5.56 24.39
N SER A 89 3.03 4.43 25.11
CA SER A 89 3.46 3.14 24.56
C SER A 89 2.62 2.72 23.34
N VAL A 90 1.31 2.95 23.38
CA VAL A 90 0.39 2.66 22.27
C VAL A 90 0.69 3.56 21.07
N TRP A 91 0.97 4.86 21.29
CA TRP A 91 1.30 5.78 20.20
C TRP A 91 2.67 5.49 19.57
N LEU A 92 3.66 5.07 20.36
CA LEU A 92 4.96 4.64 19.86
C LEU A 92 4.85 3.38 18.99
N GLU A 93 4.09 2.36 19.43
CA GLU A 93 3.86 1.15 18.65
C GLU A 93 3.15 1.47 17.32
N ARG A 94 2.19 2.40 17.34
CA ARG A 94 1.53 2.91 16.13
C ARG A 94 2.54 3.54 15.19
N GLU A 95 3.38 4.45 15.69
CA GLU A 95 4.37 5.16 14.88
C GLU A 95 5.42 4.21 14.29
N GLU A 96 5.87 3.22 15.07
CA GLU A 96 6.77 2.17 14.58
C GLU A 96 6.15 1.41 13.41
N LYS A 97 4.89 0.95 13.54
CA LYS A 97 4.16 0.28 12.45
C LYS A 97 4.05 1.18 11.21
N ARG A 98 3.80 2.49 11.39
CA ARG A 98 3.72 3.46 10.29
C ARG A 98 5.04 3.59 9.55
N LEU A 99 6.13 3.75 10.29
CA LEU A 99 7.47 3.94 9.75
C LEU A 99 7.99 2.68 9.06
N ALA A 100 7.74 1.50 9.64
CA ALA A 100 8.04 0.22 9.03
C ALA A 100 7.36 0.06 7.66
N GLN A 101 6.05 0.39 7.57
CA GLN A 101 5.30 0.38 6.31
C GLN A 101 5.86 1.39 5.29
N GLN A 102 6.20 2.61 5.72
CA GLN A 102 6.77 3.62 4.83
C GLN A 102 8.16 3.25 4.28
N ALA A 103 8.98 2.58 5.09
CA ALA A 103 10.33 2.20 4.70
C ALA A 103 10.39 0.91 3.86
N LYS A 104 9.28 0.20 3.69
CA LYS A 104 9.19 -1.07 2.94
C LYS A 104 10.25 -2.10 3.35
N GLN A 105 10.57 -2.19 4.64
CA GLN A 105 11.60 -3.10 5.13
C GLN A 105 10.98 -4.34 5.77
N GLY A 106 11.16 -5.50 5.13
CA GLY A 106 10.78 -6.82 5.66
C GLY A 106 11.80 -7.43 6.64
N TRP A 107 12.94 -6.76 6.87
CA TRP A 107 14.05 -7.26 7.67
C TRP A 107 14.50 -6.21 8.69
N ILE A 108 13.79 -6.12 9.81
CA ILE A 108 14.36 -5.51 11.01
C ILE A 108 14.45 -6.62 12.04
N GLN A 109 15.64 -7.18 12.19
CA GLN A 109 16.00 -7.90 13.41
C GLN A 109 15.85 -6.89 14.55
N LYS A 110 14.98 -7.20 15.51
CA LYS A 110 14.77 -6.43 16.75
C LYS A 110 16.11 -5.89 17.26
N GLY A 111 16.30 -4.58 17.31
CA GLY A 111 17.53 -4.04 17.91
C GLY A 111 17.81 -2.56 17.69
N GLU A 112 17.68 -2.02 16.48
CA GLU A 112 18.07 -0.61 16.21
C GLU A 112 17.08 0.08 15.26
N ALA A 113 15.86 0.29 15.75
CA ALA A 113 14.78 0.96 15.03
C ALA A 113 14.63 2.42 15.50
N THR A 114 15.55 3.31 15.12
CA THR A 114 15.38 4.74 15.42
C THR A 114 14.51 5.41 14.36
N SER A 115 13.62 6.32 14.74
CA SER A 115 12.80 7.14 13.81
C SER A 115 13.66 7.90 12.78
N THR A 116 14.91 8.20 13.12
CA THR A 116 15.92 8.80 12.23
C THR A 116 16.35 7.86 11.09
N PHE A 117 16.47 6.56 11.34
CA PHE A 117 16.81 5.55 10.34
C PHE A 117 15.71 5.47 9.28
N PHE A 118 14.45 5.34 9.71
CA PHE A 118 13.31 5.30 8.79
C PHE A 118 13.15 6.60 8.00
N ARG A 119 13.33 7.77 8.63
CA ARG A 119 13.36 9.07 7.94
C ARG A 119 14.48 9.16 6.91
N ALA A 120 15.67 8.64 7.21
CA ALA A 120 16.80 8.63 6.29
C ALA A 120 16.56 7.73 5.07
N VAL A 121 15.91 6.57 5.27
CA VAL A 121 15.53 5.65 4.18
C VAL A 121 14.44 6.25 3.30
N SER A 122 13.39 6.85 3.88
CA SER A 122 12.30 7.47 3.11
C SER A 122 12.76 8.65 2.26
N ARG A 123 13.76 9.42 2.70
CA ARG A 123 14.34 10.55 1.95
C ARG A 123 15.16 10.13 0.73
N ARG A 124 15.60 8.87 0.63
CA ARG A 124 16.37 8.37 -0.52
C ARG A 124 15.54 8.13 -1.79
N ASN A 125 14.21 8.20 -1.71
CA ASN A 125 13.31 7.78 -2.79
C ASN A 125 12.87 8.90 -3.77
N HIS A 126 13.36 10.13 -3.64
CA HIS A 126 13.18 11.15 -4.68
C HIS A 126 14.41 11.24 -5.58
N LYS A 127 14.72 10.14 -6.29
CA LYS A 127 15.70 10.17 -7.37
C LYS A 127 15.03 10.80 -8.59
N VAL A 128 15.21 12.11 -8.75
CA VAL A 128 14.80 12.82 -9.96
C VAL A 128 15.90 12.64 -11.01
N VAL A 129 15.55 12.16 -12.19
CA VAL A 129 16.44 12.14 -13.35
C VAL A 129 16.68 13.59 -13.75
N LYS A 130 17.91 14.07 -13.58
CA LYS A 130 18.29 15.44 -13.92
C LYS A 130 18.63 15.61 -15.39
N GLU A 131 19.19 14.58 -16.00
CA GLU A 131 19.67 14.60 -17.37
C GLU A 131 19.48 13.22 -18.01
N MET A 132 19.12 13.21 -19.29
CA MET A 132 19.04 12.02 -20.15
C MET A 132 19.89 12.27 -21.39
N LYS A 133 20.78 11.33 -21.71
CA LYS A 133 21.61 11.41 -22.92
C LYS A 133 21.08 10.46 -23.99
N LEU A 134 20.78 11.01 -25.16
CA LEU A 134 20.34 10.26 -26.34
C LEU A 134 21.52 9.61 -27.07
N ALA A 135 21.23 8.68 -27.98
CA ALA A 135 22.22 7.93 -28.75
C ALA A 135 23.05 8.82 -29.71
N ASP A 136 22.47 9.93 -30.17
CA ASP A 136 23.15 10.96 -30.98
C ASP A 136 24.07 11.88 -30.15
N GLY A 137 24.09 11.71 -28.82
CA GLY A 137 24.89 12.50 -27.89
C GLY A 137 24.18 13.72 -27.33
N THR A 138 22.94 14.01 -27.74
CA THR A 138 22.13 15.11 -27.21
C THR A 138 21.79 14.87 -25.73
N ILE A 139 21.94 15.92 -24.90
CA ILE A 139 21.61 15.89 -23.47
C ILE A 139 20.32 16.66 -23.24
N LEU A 140 19.32 15.96 -22.71
CA LEU A 140 18.02 16.50 -22.31
C LEU A 140 18.06 16.80 -20.82
N SER A 141 17.76 18.03 -20.42
CA SER A 141 17.87 18.49 -19.03
C SER A 141 16.58 19.09 -18.46
N SER A 142 15.56 19.32 -19.31
CA SER A 142 14.23 19.70 -18.83
C SER A 142 13.35 18.47 -18.56
N PRO A 143 12.44 18.51 -17.56
CA PRO A 143 11.53 17.40 -17.28
C PRO A 143 10.67 16.98 -18.48
N GLU A 144 10.20 17.95 -19.27
CA GLU A 144 9.41 17.73 -20.48
C GLU A 144 10.23 17.04 -21.56
N GLN A 145 11.46 17.51 -21.81
CA GLN A 145 12.37 16.90 -22.77
C GLN A 145 12.73 15.46 -22.37
N ILE A 146 13.03 15.24 -21.09
CA ILE A 146 13.36 13.91 -20.56
C ILE A 146 12.15 12.97 -20.71
N HIS A 147 10.93 13.46 -20.44
CA HIS A 147 9.69 12.70 -20.65
C HIS A 147 9.51 12.30 -22.11
N ASP A 148 9.58 13.26 -23.03
CA ASP A 148 9.35 13.01 -24.46
C ASP A 148 10.46 12.14 -25.07
N GLY A 149 11.71 12.38 -24.67
CA GLY A 149 12.86 11.55 -25.03
C GLY A 149 12.73 10.12 -24.53
N ALA A 150 12.23 9.91 -23.31
CA ALA A 150 11.97 8.59 -22.76
C ALA A 150 10.85 7.87 -23.52
N ILE A 151 9.74 8.56 -23.82
CA ILE A 151 8.65 8.00 -24.65
C ILE A 151 9.20 7.60 -26.02
N SER A 152 9.90 8.51 -26.71
CA SER A 152 10.43 8.22 -28.05
C SER A 152 11.39 7.02 -28.03
N TYR A 153 12.28 6.95 -27.04
CA TYR A 153 13.23 5.85 -26.91
C TYR A 153 12.52 4.52 -26.65
N PHE A 154 11.62 4.47 -25.67
CA PHE A 154 10.93 3.22 -25.32
C PHE A 154 9.91 2.81 -26.38
N SER A 155 9.23 3.75 -27.03
CA SER A 155 8.39 3.45 -28.19
C SER A 155 9.22 2.79 -29.27
N GLN A 156 10.36 3.36 -29.69
CA GLN A 156 11.23 2.76 -30.70
C GLN A 156 11.83 1.42 -30.24
N PHE A 157 12.22 1.32 -28.96
CA PHE A 157 12.81 0.10 -28.40
C PHE A 157 11.81 -1.05 -28.30
N LEU A 158 10.56 -0.76 -27.91
CA LEU A 158 9.49 -1.73 -27.78
C LEU A 158 8.74 -1.97 -29.11
N GLU A 159 8.82 -1.04 -30.05
CA GLU A 159 8.56 -1.25 -31.48
C GLU A 159 9.66 -2.14 -32.06
N VAL A 160 9.74 -3.37 -31.56
CA VAL A 160 10.37 -4.46 -32.29
C VAL A 160 9.58 -4.59 -33.58
N GLY A 161 10.15 -4.06 -34.66
CA GLY A 161 9.67 -4.31 -36.01
C GLY A 161 9.55 -5.81 -36.19
N SER A 162 8.34 -6.26 -36.51
CA SER A 162 8.03 -7.61 -36.96
C SER A 162 8.71 -7.83 -38.33
N CYS A 163 10.04 -7.89 -38.36
CA CYS A 163 10.85 -8.03 -39.57
C CYS A 163 11.39 -9.45 -39.76
N CYS A 164 11.00 -10.36 -38.89
CA CYS A 164 11.18 -11.78 -39.09
C CYS A 164 9.78 -12.39 -39.03
N GLU A 165 9.34 -13.06 -40.09
CA GLU A 165 8.37 -14.14 -39.89
C GLU A 165 9.03 -15.05 -38.85
N GLU A 166 8.48 -15.07 -37.63
CA GLU A 166 8.96 -15.99 -36.62
C GLU A 166 8.86 -17.39 -37.24
N PRO A 167 9.97 -18.14 -37.32
CA PRO A 167 9.90 -19.49 -37.85
C PRO A 167 8.83 -20.26 -37.08
N ASN A 168 8.00 -21.04 -37.76
CA ASN A 168 6.96 -21.81 -37.09
C ASN A 168 7.61 -22.87 -36.17
N LEU A 169 7.79 -22.51 -34.90
CA LEU A 169 8.33 -23.38 -33.86
C LEU A 169 7.27 -24.31 -33.26
N GLY A 170 6.01 -24.27 -33.74
CA GLY A 170 4.91 -25.07 -33.24
C GLY A 170 5.13 -26.59 -33.37
N GLY A 171 6.01 -27.02 -34.28
CA GLY A 171 6.45 -28.42 -34.40
C GLY A 171 7.57 -28.84 -33.45
N LEU A 172 8.24 -27.89 -32.78
CA LEU A 172 9.31 -28.16 -31.81
C LEU A 172 8.77 -28.29 -30.37
N VAL A 173 7.61 -27.69 -30.10
CA VAL A 173 6.93 -27.77 -28.81
C VAL A 173 5.92 -28.90 -28.88
N ILE A 174 6.26 -30.03 -28.27
CA ILE A 174 5.30 -31.13 -28.11
C ILE A 174 4.21 -30.66 -27.14
N PRO A 175 2.92 -30.72 -27.51
CA PRO A 175 1.83 -30.34 -26.61
C PRO A 175 1.79 -31.28 -25.40
N THR A 176 2.25 -30.79 -24.25
CA THR A 176 2.23 -31.53 -22.97
C THR A 176 0.94 -31.30 -22.19
N ILE A 177 0.22 -30.22 -22.50
CA ILE A 177 -1.03 -29.82 -21.85
C ILE A 177 -2.19 -30.49 -22.57
N SER A 178 -3.00 -31.27 -21.85
CA SER A 178 -4.17 -31.91 -22.42
C SER A 178 -5.29 -30.89 -22.67
N GLN A 179 -6.30 -31.26 -23.46
CA GLN A 179 -7.48 -30.42 -23.62
C GLN A 179 -8.18 -30.15 -22.28
N GLY A 180 -8.24 -31.15 -21.39
CA GLY A 180 -8.81 -30.99 -20.06
C GLY A 180 -8.02 -30.02 -19.18
N ASP A 181 -6.68 -30.01 -19.31
CA ASP A 181 -5.84 -29.02 -18.61
C ASP A 181 -6.08 -27.61 -19.15
N ASN A 182 -6.24 -27.44 -20.47
CA ASN A 182 -6.57 -26.13 -21.05
C ASN A 182 -7.95 -25.63 -20.58
N GLU A 183 -8.96 -26.49 -20.59
CA GLU A 183 -10.30 -26.16 -20.07
C GLU A 183 -10.24 -25.80 -18.58
N PHE A 184 -9.41 -26.49 -17.80
CA PHE A 184 -9.18 -26.18 -16.40
C PHE A 184 -8.44 -24.85 -16.19
N LEU A 185 -7.39 -24.56 -16.97
CA LEU A 185 -6.60 -23.33 -16.85
C LEU A 185 -7.33 -22.09 -17.36
N ALA A 186 -8.24 -22.26 -18.32
CA ALA A 186 -9.05 -21.17 -18.89
C ALA A 186 -10.36 -20.92 -18.13
N ARG A 187 -10.67 -21.71 -17.09
CA ARG A 187 -11.91 -21.54 -16.33
C ARG A 187 -11.89 -20.23 -15.54
N ILE A 188 -13.07 -19.65 -15.36
CA ILE A 188 -13.24 -18.49 -14.47
C ILE A 188 -12.91 -18.94 -13.04
N PRO A 189 -12.01 -18.24 -12.32
CA PRO A 189 -11.64 -18.61 -10.97
C PRO A 189 -12.81 -18.44 -10.01
N SER A 190 -12.93 -19.35 -9.06
CA SER A 190 -13.92 -19.28 -7.99
C SER A 190 -13.57 -18.20 -6.97
N SER A 191 -14.57 -17.71 -6.22
CA SER A 191 -14.34 -16.76 -5.11
C SER A 191 -13.31 -17.28 -4.09
N GLN A 192 -13.24 -18.58 -3.88
CA GLN A 192 -12.28 -19.21 -2.98
C GLN A 192 -10.86 -19.12 -3.54
N GLU A 193 -10.66 -19.46 -4.82
CA GLU A 193 -9.35 -19.34 -5.49
C GLU A 193 -8.85 -17.90 -5.49
N VAL A 194 -9.74 -16.92 -5.72
CA VAL A 194 -9.37 -15.50 -5.66
C VAL A 194 -8.91 -15.12 -4.25
N TYR A 195 -9.62 -15.56 -3.21
CA TYR A 195 -9.24 -15.27 -1.83
C TYR A 195 -7.95 -15.98 -1.40
N GLU A 196 -7.74 -17.22 -1.83
CA GLU A 196 -6.52 -17.99 -1.56
C GLU A 196 -5.31 -17.36 -2.27
N ALA A 197 -5.47 -16.93 -3.52
CA ALA A 197 -4.45 -16.18 -4.24
C ALA A 197 -4.08 -14.89 -3.50
N LEU A 198 -5.08 -14.13 -3.02
CA LEU A 198 -4.84 -12.96 -2.17
C LEU A 198 -4.10 -13.32 -0.86
N CYS A 199 -4.45 -14.44 -0.24
CA CYS A 199 -3.82 -14.97 0.97
C CYS A 199 -2.40 -15.51 0.73
N SER A 200 -1.98 -15.71 -0.51
CA SER A 200 -0.59 -16.04 -0.85
C SER A 200 0.34 -14.81 -0.89
N ILE A 201 -0.21 -13.59 -1.03
CA ILE A 201 0.57 -12.35 -1.16
C ILE A 201 0.99 -11.82 0.22
N PRO A 202 2.29 -11.69 0.54
CA PRO A 202 2.75 -11.18 1.84
C PRO A 202 2.07 -9.85 2.23
N GLU A 203 1.69 -9.69 3.50
CA GLU A 203 0.95 -8.50 3.97
C GLU A 203 1.72 -7.19 3.81
N ASP A 204 3.06 -7.25 3.96
CA ASP A 204 3.97 -6.12 3.81
C ASP A 204 4.40 -5.88 2.34
N SER A 205 3.72 -6.52 1.38
CA SER A 205 3.94 -6.26 -0.05
C SER A 205 3.60 -4.81 -0.42
N SER A 206 4.23 -4.31 -1.48
CA SER A 206 3.95 -2.96 -1.95
C SER A 206 2.51 -2.88 -2.49
N PRO A 207 1.75 -1.82 -2.14
CA PRO A 207 0.42 -1.63 -2.67
C PRO A 207 0.46 -1.44 -4.20
N GLY A 208 -0.61 -1.83 -4.85
CA GLY A 208 -0.80 -1.61 -6.28
C GLY A 208 -1.05 -0.14 -6.62
N PRO A 209 -1.35 0.17 -7.89
CA PRO A 209 -1.71 1.53 -8.34
C PRO A 209 -2.99 2.07 -7.65
N ASP A 210 -3.80 1.19 -7.08
CA ASP A 210 -4.96 1.53 -6.25
C ASP A 210 -4.59 2.16 -4.89
N GLY A 211 -3.36 1.94 -4.43
CA GLY A 211 -2.85 2.40 -3.14
C GLY A 211 -3.22 1.51 -1.95
N PHE A 212 -3.74 0.29 -2.17
CA PHE A 212 -4.10 -0.65 -1.11
C PHE A 212 -3.21 -1.92 -1.17
N GLY A 213 -2.72 -2.36 -0.02
CA GLY A 213 -1.90 -3.59 0.10
C GLY A 213 -2.77 -4.83 0.34
N SER A 214 -2.17 -6.02 0.24
CA SER A 214 -2.85 -7.30 0.48
C SER A 214 -3.48 -7.39 1.88
N GLY A 215 -2.83 -6.83 2.90
CA GLY A 215 -3.36 -6.77 4.28
C GLY A 215 -4.71 -6.03 4.38
N PHE A 216 -4.93 -4.99 3.57
CA PHE A 216 -6.24 -4.31 3.50
C PHE A 216 -7.31 -5.25 2.95
N TYR A 217 -7.06 -5.86 1.80
CA TYR A 217 -8.03 -6.75 1.15
C TYR A 217 -8.36 -7.96 2.01
N ARG A 218 -7.37 -8.54 2.70
CA ARG A 218 -7.57 -9.64 3.65
C ARG A 218 -8.47 -9.23 4.82
N SER A 219 -8.17 -8.08 5.43
CA SER A 219 -8.92 -7.58 6.60
C SER A 219 -10.35 -7.17 6.23
N CYS A 220 -10.52 -6.55 5.05
CA CYS A 220 -11.79 -5.99 4.59
C CYS A 220 -12.54 -6.93 3.63
N TRP A 221 -12.14 -8.19 3.49
CA TRP A 221 -12.69 -9.11 2.48
C TRP A 221 -14.21 -9.26 2.57
N HIS A 222 -14.73 -9.31 3.79
CA HIS A 222 -16.17 -9.36 4.07
C HIS A 222 -16.96 -8.12 3.59
N ILE A 223 -16.28 -7.01 3.24
CA ILE A 223 -16.87 -5.79 2.70
C ILE A 223 -16.60 -5.66 1.20
N VAL A 224 -15.35 -5.85 0.78
CA VAL A 224 -14.90 -5.53 -0.60
C VAL A 224 -14.82 -6.75 -1.51
N GLY A 225 -14.92 -7.97 -0.95
CA GLY A 225 -14.63 -9.21 -1.64
C GLY A 225 -15.52 -9.48 -2.85
N ASN A 226 -16.81 -9.12 -2.76
CA ASN A 226 -17.75 -9.31 -3.86
C ASN A 226 -17.31 -8.54 -5.11
N GLU A 227 -17.06 -7.23 -5.00
CA GLU A 227 -16.61 -6.44 -6.15
C GLU A 227 -15.23 -6.85 -6.68
N VAL A 228 -14.36 -7.39 -5.82
CA VAL A 228 -13.08 -7.97 -6.26
C VAL A 228 -13.31 -9.23 -7.09
N VAL A 229 -14.16 -10.14 -6.61
CA VAL A 229 -14.49 -11.38 -7.32
C VAL A 229 -15.20 -11.07 -8.64
N ASP A 230 -16.12 -10.11 -8.67
CA ASP A 230 -16.82 -9.70 -9.88
C ASP A 230 -15.85 -9.11 -10.92
N ALA A 231 -14.91 -8.26 -10.49
CA ALA A 231 -13.89 -7.69 -11.37
C ALA A 231 -12.94 -8.75 -11.93
N VAL A 232 -12.50 -9.70 -11.10
CA VAL A 232 -11.66 -10.82 -11.54
C VAL A 232 -12.44 -11.73 -12.50
N SER A 233 -13.67 -12.08 -12.16
CA SER A 233 -14.50 -12.96 -12.98
C SER A 233 -14.80 -12.36 -14.35
N GLU A 234 -15.01 -11.05 -14.43
CA GLU A 234 -15.18 -10.33 -15.70
C GLU A 234 -13.89 -10.31 -16.53
N PHE A 235 -12.71 -10.19 -15.91
CA PHE A 235 -11.44 -10.22 -16.62
C PHE A 235 -11.13 -11.58 -17.28
N PHE A 236 -11.54 -12.68 -16.66
CA PHE A 236 -11.34 -14.04 -17.17
C PHE A 236 -12.45 -14.51 -18.14
N ARG A 237 -13.41 -13.65 -18.48
CA ARG A 237 -14.42 -13.93 -19.52
C ARG A 237 -13.93 -13.50 -20.89
#